data_AF-V9W1W4-F1
#
_entry.id   AF-V9W1W4-F1
#
_cell.length_a   1.000
_cell.length_b   1.000
_cell.length_c   1.000
_cell.angle_alpha   90.00
_cell.angle_beta   90.00
_cell.angle_gamma   90.00
#
_symmetry.space_group_name_H-M   'P 1'
#
loop_
_entity.id
_entity.type
_entity.pdbx_description
1 polymer ?
#
loop_
_entity_poly.entity_id
_entity_poly.type
_entity_poly.pdbx_seq_one_letter_code
_entity_poly.pdbx_strand_id
1 'polypeptide(L)'
;MILLAMVFYVVVGCALVAVPTALVQGARYGKDETGRPRAVRNTGLAVVGLPFVLTALGVYLITAETAQNSPDLWVGLFLWLMAFAFSMVVLVPLGLISFWFGKLIGSSKV
;
A
#
# COMPACT_ATOMS: atom_id res chain seq x y z
N MET A 1 -0.83 -17.51 12.79
CA MET A 1 -2.11 -16.75 12.77
C MET A 1 -1.90 -15.24 12.90
N ILE A 2 -1.07 -14.77 13.84
CA ILE A 2 -0.83 -13.33 14.09
C ILE A 2 -0.32 -12.58 12.84
N LEU A 3 0.68 -13.14 12.12
CA LEU A 3 1.21 -12.53 10.90
C LEU A 3 0.16 -12.34 9.80
N LEU A 4 -0.72 -13.33 9.62
CA LEU A 4 -1.78 -13.29 8.61
C LEU A 4 -2.83 -12.22 8.96
N ALA A 5 -3.21 -12.12 10.24
CA ALA A 5 -4.11 -11.08 10.71
C ALA A 5 -3.50 -9.69 10.50
N MET A 6 -2.23 -9.51 10.83
CA MET A 6 -1.50 -8.25 10.59
C MET A 6 -1.51 -7.87 9.11
N VAL A 7 -1.15 -8.80 8.21
CA VAL A 7 -1.19 -8.55 6.76
C VAL A 7 -2.59 -8.16 6.31
N PHE A 8 -3.63 -8.83 6.81
CA PHE A 8 -5.01 -8.50 6.46
C PHE A 8 -5.40 -7.08 6.92
N TYR A 9 -5.07 -6.70 8.16
CA TYR A 9 -5.33 -5.34 8.65
C TYR A 9 -4.57 -4.28 7.87
N VAL A 10 -3.30 -4.53 7.53
CA VAL A 10 -2.50 -3.61 6.70
C VAL A 10 -3.12 -3.49 5.31
N VAL A 11 -3.49 -4.59 4.66
CA VAL A 11 -4.11 -4.57 3.33
C VAL A 11 -5.44 -3.82 3.36
N VAL A 12 -6.32 -4.10 4.31
CA VAL A 12 -7.62 -3.42 4.43
C VAL A 12 -7.43 -1.94 4.72
N GLY A 13 -6.60 -1.59 5.71
CA GLY A 13 -6.34 -0.19 6.08
C GLY A 13 -5.71 0.61 4.93
N CYS A 14 -4.77 0.00 4.21
CA CYS A 14 -4.13 0.64 3.07
C CYS A 14 -5.08 0.74 1.86
N ALA A 15 -5.94 -0.26 1.63
CA ALA A 15 -6.91 -0.22 0.54
C ALA A 15 -7.89 0.97 0.70
N LEU A 16 -8.31 1.27 1.93
CA LEU A 16 -9.19 2.42 2.22
C LEU A 16 -8.59 3.77 1.81
N VAL A 17 -7.25 3.88 1.74
CA VAL A 17 -6.56 5.10 1.30
C VAL A 17 -6.11 5.01 -0.16
N ALA A 18 -5.55 3.87 -0.55
CA ALA A 18 -4.99 3.62 -1.87
C ALA A 18 -6.06 3.64 -2.97
N VAL A 19 -7.25 3.06 -2.74
CA VAL A 19 -8.34 3.03 -3.72
C VAL A 19 -8.86 4.43 -4.06
N PRO A 20 -9.30 5.26 -3.09
CA PRO A 20 -9.81 6.59 -3.42
C PRO A 20 -8.72 7.50 -3.99
N THR A 21 -7.49 7.41 -3.50
CA THR A 21 -6.37 8.19 -4.07
C THR A 21 -6.09 7.76 -5.51
N ALA A 22 -6.04 6.46 -5.81
CA ALA A 22 -5.85 5.96 -7.18
C ALA A 22 -7.00 6.38 -8.11
N LEU A 23 -8.26 6.29 -7.66
CA LEU A 23 -9.43 6.71 -8.44
C LEU A 23 -9.39 8.22 -8.77
N VAL A 24 -9.13 9.06 -7.78
CA VAL A 24 -9.08 10.53 -7.95
C VAL A 24 -7.92 10.92 -8.86
N GLN A 25 -6.74 10.34 -8.65
CA GLN A 25 -5.57 10.61 -9.50
C GLN A 25 -5.76 10.08 -10.91
N GLY A 26 -6.37 8.90 -11.07
CA GLY A 26 -6.75 8.34 -12.37
C GLY A 26 -7.70 9.25 -13.12
N ALA A 27 -8.77 9.72 -12.47
CA ALA A 27 -9.75 10.62 -13.08
C ALA A 27 -9.12 11.95 -13.52
N ARG A 28 -8.24 12.54 -12.71
CA ARG A 28 -7.47 13.73 -13.09
C ARG A 28 -6.54 13.46 -14.26
N TYR A 29 -5.91 12.27 -14.29
CA TYR A 29 -5.06 11.85 -15.40
C TYR A 29 -5.86 11.72 -16.71
N GLY A 30 -7.07 11.19 -16.66
CA GLY A 30 -7.95 11.06 -17.83
C GLY A 30 -8.48 12.39 -18.38
N LYS A 31 -8.49 13.45 -17.55
CA LYS A 31 -9.01 14.78 -17.91
C LYS A 31 -7.97 15.72 -18.53
N ASP A 32 -6.74 15.25 -18.78
CA ASP A 32 -5.64 16.02 -19.39
C ASP A 32 -5.14 17.24 -18.59
N GLU A 33 -5.30 17.25 -17.27
CA GLU A 33 -4.63 18.25 -16.42
C GLU A 33 -3.13 17.91 -16.25
N THR A 34 -2.29 18.94 -16.42
CA THR A 34 -0.81 19.01 -16.49
C THR A 34 -0.02 18.46 -15.28
N GLY A 35 -0.61 17.61 -14.44
CA GLY A 35 -0.04 17.05 -13.21
C GLY A 35 0.43 15.59 -13.28
N ARG A 36 0.56 15.00 -14.48
CA ARG A 36 0.85 13.56 -14.72
C ARG A 36 1.92 12.92 -13.81
N PRO A 37 3.14 13.48 -13.64
CA PRO A 37 4.15 12.86 -12.77
C PRO A 37 3.81 12.95 -11.27
N ARG A 38 3.08 13.99 -10.83
CA ARG A 38 2.66 14.13 -9.44
C ARG A 38 1.54 13.14 -9.09
N ALA A 39 0.62 12.89 -10.01
CA ALA A 39 -0.49 11.96 -9.83
C ALA A 39 -0.01 10.51 -9.63
N VAL A 40 0.92 10.06 -10.48
CA VAL A 40 1.53 8.73 -10.37
C VAL A 40 2.35 8.61 -9.10
N ARG A 41 3.15 9.63 -8.76
CA ARG A 41 3.94 9.64 -7.51
C ARG A 41 3.08 9.55 -6.26
N ASN A 42 2.01 10.34 -6.19
CA ASN A 42 1.11 10.34 -5.02
C ASN A 42 0.37 9.00 -4.89
N THR A 43 -0.03 8.40 -6.02
CA THR A 43 -0.64 7.06 -6.02
C THR A 43 0.36 6.00 -5.57
N GLY A 44 1.60 6.04 -6.07
CA GLY A 44 2.67 5.13 -5.63
C GLY A 44 2.99 5.26 -4.15
N LEU A 45 3.03 6.48 -3.60
CA LEU A 45 3.22 6.71 -2.17
C LEU A 45 2.06 6.13 -1.33
N ALA A 46 0.82 6.26 -1.80
CA ALA A 46 -0.34 5.71 -1.10
C ALA A 46 -0.41 4.16 -1.18
N VAL A 47 -0.06 3.59 -2.33
CA VAL A 47 -0.13 2.14 -2.59
C VAL A 47 1.07 1.39 -2.01
N VAL A 48 2.26 1.99 -2.00
CA VAL A 48 3.52 1.31 -1.63
C VAL A 48 4.16 1.91 -0.39
N GLY A 49 4.18 3.25 -0.28
CA GLY A 49 4.81 3.93 0.85
C GLY A 49 4.09 3.72 2.18
N LEU A 50 2.76 3.84 2.19
CA LEU A 50 1.97 3.64 3.41
C LEU A 50 2.08 2.21 3.96
N PRO A 51 1.91 1.13 3.17
CA PRO A 51 2.09 -0.22 3.68
C PRO A 51 3.51 -0.51 4.13
N PHE A 52 4.53 0.04 3.46
CA PHE A 52 5.93 -0.14 3.86
C PHE A 52 6.19 0.29 5.31
N VAL A 53 5.68 1.47 5.68
CA VAL A 53 5.82 2.01 7.04
C VAL A 53 4.98 1.22 8.04
N LEU A 54 3.75 0.86 7.67
CA LEU A 54 2.84 0.12 8.55
C LEU A 54 3.32 -1.30 8.84
N THR A 55 3.87 -2.00 7.84
CA THR A 55 4.46 -3.33 8.09
C THR A 55 5.72 -3.23 8.92
N ALA A 56 6.55 -2.19 8.73
CA ALA A 56 7.75 -1.98 9.54
C ALA A 56 7.39 -1.74 11.01
N LEU A 57 6.41 -0.88 11.26
CA LEU A 57 5.89 -0.61 12.60
C LEU A 57 5.25 -1.85 13.22
N GLY A 58 4.42 -2.58 12.46
CA GLY A 58 3.75 -3.79 12.93
C GLY A 58 4.74 -4.87 13.34
N VAL A 59 5.79 -5.11 12.55
CA VAL A 59 6.85 -6.06 12.92
C VAL A 59 7.64 -5.56 14.12
N TYR A 60 7.99 -4.28 14.18
CA TYR A 60 8.68 -3.70 15.34
C TYR A 60 7.90 -3.95 16.65
N LEU A 61 6.59 -3.66 16.66
CA LEU A 61 5.73 -3.88 17.82
C LEU A 61 5.67 -5.36 18.21
N ILE A 62 5.50 -6.26 17.24
CA ILE A 62 5.50 -7.71 17.50
C ILE A 62 6.84 -8.14 18.10
N THR A 63 7.96 -7.69 17.52
CA THR A 63 9.30 -8.06 18.01
C THR A 63 9.59 -7.52 19.41
N ALA A 64 9.10 -6.31 19.73
CA ALA A 64 9.24 -5.69 21.05
C ALA A 64 8.46 -6.45 22.12
N GLU A 65 7.25 -6.92 21.82
CA GLU A 65 6.45 -7.74 22.73
C GLU A 65 7.03 -9.15 22.94
N THR A 66 7.71 -9.71 21.93
CA THR A 66 8.31 -11.04 22.00
C THR A 66 9.75 -11.07 22.53
N ALA A 67 10.30 -9.94 22.98
CA ALA A 67 11.71 -9.75 23.34
C ALA A 67 12.17 -10.43 24.65
N GLN A 68 11.69 -11.66 24.94
CA GLN A 68 12.28 -12.52 25.97
C GLN A 68 13.57 -13.21 25.50
N ASN A 69 13.80 -13.29 24.19
CA ASN A 69 15.06 -13.72 23.61
C ASN A 69 15.52 -12.64 22.63
N SER A 70 16.79 -12.25 22.70
CA SER A 70 17.43 -11.27 21.83
C SER A 70 16.88 -11.37 20.39
N PRO A 71 16.18 -10.33 19.89
CA PRO A 71 15.57 -10.41 18.57
C PRO A 71 16.69 -10.45 17.55
N ASP A 72 16.89 -11.62 16.94
CA ASP A 72 17.82 -11.78 15.84
C ASP A 72 17.34 -10.84 14.72
N LEU A 73 18.13 -9.80 14.44
CA LEU A 73 17.77 -8.71 13.53
C LEU A 73 17.28 -9.25 12.17
N TRP A 74 17.86 -10.37 11.76
CA TRP A 74 17.52 -11.12 10.56
C TRP A 74 16.10 -11.67 10.55
N VAL A 75 15.60 -12.14 11.69
CA VAL A 75 14.23 -12.67 11.83
C VAL A 75 13.22 -11.54 11.71
N GLY A 76 13.48 -10.40 12.35
CA GLY A 76 12.64 -9.20 12.21
C GLY A 76 12.61 -8.68 10.77
N LEU A 77 13.78 -8.61 10.12
CA LEU A 77 13.89 -8.16 8.73
C LEU A 77 13.17 -9.11 7.77
N PHE A 78 13.32 -10.43 7.95
CA PHE A 78 12.61 -11.43 7.15
C PHE A 78 11.09 -11.36 7.31
N LEU A 79 10.59 -11.24 8.55
CA LEU A 79 9.17 -11.10 8.83
C LEU A 79 8.58 -9.84 8.20
N TRP A 80 9.31 -8.73 8.28
CA TRP A 80 8.91 -7.49 7.66
C TRP A 80 8.84 -7.60 6.14
N LEU A 81 9.86 -8.19 5.52
CA LEU A 81 9.92 -8.36 4.07
C LEU A 81 8.78 -9.26 3.57
N MET A 82 8.49 -10.35 4.28
CA MET A 82 7.36 -11.22 3.98
C MET A 82 6.02 -10.50 4.13
N ALA A 83 5.78 -9.81 5.25
CA ALA A 83 4.53 -9.08 5.48
C ALA A 83 4.31 -7.99 4.43
N PHE A 84 5.37 -7.28 4.06
CA PHE A 84 5.34 -6.28 3.00
C PHE A 84 5.05 -6.91 1.64
N ALA A 85 5.77 -7.97 1.27
CA ALA A 85 5.61 -8.66 0.00
C ALA A 85 4.17 -9.19 -0.17
N PHE A 86 3.62 -9.88 0.84
CA PHE A 86 2.24 -10.38 0.78
C PHE A 86 1.22 -9.25 0.67
N SER A 87 1.45 -8.12 1.34
CA SER A 87 0.56 -6.95 1.23
C SER A 87 0.59 -6.36 -0.19
N MET A 88 1.77 -6.29 -0.81
CA MET A 88 1.94 -5.74 -2.16
C MET A 88 1.26 -6.58 -3.24
N VAL A 89 1.20 -7.91 -3.08
CA VAL A 89 0.51 -8.82 -4.02
C VAL A 89 -0.96 -8.41 -4.23
N VAL A 90 -1.62 -7.86 -3.21
CA VAL A 90 -3.01 -7.40 -3.30
C VAL A 90 -3.10 -5.91 -3.62
N LEU A 91 -2.31 -5.08 -2.93
CA LEU A 91 -2.43 -3.63 -3.02
C LEU A 91 -1.99 -3.05 -4.36
N VAL A 92 -0.97 -3.63 -4.99
CA VAL A 92 -0.46 -3.13 -6.29
C VAL A 92 -1.48 -3.36 -7.41
N PRO A 93 -2.01 -4.59 -7.63
CA PRO A 93 -3.07 -4.80 -8.62
C PRO A 93 -4.32 -3.96 -8.33
N LEU A 94 -4.74 -3.90 -7.06
CA LEU A 94 -5.92 -3.12 -6.66
C LEU A 94 -5.75 -1.63 -6.97
N GLY A 95 -4.59 -1.06 -6.65
CA GLY A 95 -4.27 0.33 -6.94
C GLY A 95 -4.23 0.60 -8.45
N LEU A 96 -3.65 -0.32 -9.23
CA LEU A 96 -3.57 -0.19 -10.69
C LEU A 96 -4.95 -0.23 -11.34
N ILE A 97 -5.78 -1.21 -10.97
CA ILE A 97 -7.17 -1.33 -11.47
C ILE A 97 -7.96 -0.07 -11.11
N SER A 98 -7.86 0.38 -9.85
CA SER A 98 -8.54 1.60 -9.38
C SER A 98 -8.10 2.84 -10.16
N PHE A 99 -6.80 2.96 -10.44
CA PHE A 99 -6.26 4.07 -11.23
C PHE A 99 -6.77 4.05 -12.67
N TRP A 100 -6.75 2.89 -13.33
CA TRP A 100 -7.26 2.74 -14.70
C TRP A 100 -8.76 3.01 -14.78
N PHE A 101 -9.53 2.53 -13.81
CA PHE A 101 -10.96 2.81 -13.72
C PHE A 101 -11.23 4.32 -13.56
N GLY A 102 -10.49 4.99 -12.68
CA GLY A 102 -10.53 6.45 -12.54
C GLY A 102 -10.21 7.14 -13.87
N LYS A 103 -9.17 6.72 -14.58
CA LYS A 103 -8.77 7.27 -15.88
C LYS A 103 -9.87 7.16 -16.94
N LEU A 104 -10.52 6.00 -17.05
CA LEU A 104 -11.63 5.81 -17.97
C LEU A 104 -12.79 6.77 -17.66
N ILE A 105 -13.15 6.91 -16.38
CA ILE A 105 -14.20 7.85 -15.95
C ILE A 105 -13.83 9.29 -16.28
N GLY A 106 -12.57 9.68 -16.06
CA GLY A 106 -12.08 11.03 -16.34
C GLY A 106 -12.09 11.36 -17.83
N SER A 107 -11.68 10.40 -18.66
CA SER A 107 -11.62 10.55 -20.12
C SER A 107 -12.99 10.55 -20.79
N SER A 108 -13.99 9.88 -20.21
CA SER A 108 -15.36 9.83 -20.74
C SER A 108 -16.14 11.15 -20.53
N LYS A 109 -15.63 12.08 -19.72
CA LYS A 109 -16.27 13.37 -19.41
C LYS A 109 -15.66 14.54 -20.20
N VAL A 110 -14.74 14.26 -21.12
CA VAL A 110 -14.15 15.19 -22.09
C VAL A 110 -14.82 14.95 -23.43
#